data_AF-A0A9D2G550-F1
#
_entry.id   AF-A0A9D2G550-F1
#
_cell.length_a   1.000
_cell.length_b   1.000
_cell.length_c   1.000
_cell.angle_alpha   90.00
_cell.angle_beta   90.00
_cell.angle_gamma   90.00
#
_symmetry.space_group_name_H-M   'P 1'
#
loop_
_entity.id
_entity.type
_entity.pdbx_description
1 polymer ?
#
loop_
_entity_poly.entity_id
_entity_poly.type
_entity_poly.pdbx_seq_one_letter_code
_entity_poly.pdbx_strand_id
1 'polypeptide(L)'
;MDDKKELSSGAEKVENIAGRTPEERERLAADARVEAARERERAALAQEQAQEEEKRLKEREKNERLAEAAHRRESREQERIARAEERERAREERAKERRRREGGRGVGGWIAAVVTLGVACLTLASVVAAGAMRMNDLEARLDNAAREAVYEMAEASEAMDASLSKLRVSEGRSEQRRLLTEVAVQSALLESALEKLPLRAEESAQLSGFVNRTGAYARMLLGRLNAGDSLGARETATLDYLHAVNVQLLRALGEAEHHMSHEDLAAFFGGNAEGMNAAFSEMADYTRLEADGLIGPPFAGAGNVGKNRLAGGELTEARAVELARGYLAGYHIAEAHCTGEERLGDAVLYRVSLSDGETQFDVSVAKKDGSLVYFSAQGACGQQEFDLRACEHIALDFLKDVGIETVEVVWRSEYGGTAELAFVPVQEGVRLYSDLIRVRVCESRGRVVGMDALMYRLNHHERTLGTPREEAQIAEYLSPRLKVQSAHLALVPSGREERLAYAFECTFGEEEYLAFLDAESGEELALFLIAHGEGGDFLR
;
A
#
# COMPACT_ATOMS: atom_id res chain seq x y z
N MET A 1 1.43 14.94 -81.05
CA MET A 1 2.77 14.98 -81.66
C MET A 1 3.65 14.21 -80.71
N ASP A 2 3.54 12.89 -80.81
CA ASP A 2 4.47 12.07 -81.59
C ASP A 2 5.77 11.93 -80.84
N ASP A 3 5.91 10.82 -80.12
CA ASP A 3 7.11 10.01 -80.29
C ASP A 3 6.82 8.55 -79.93
N LYS A 4 6.60 7.77 -80.99
CA LYS A 4 6.95 6.36 -81.05
C LYS A 4 8.47 6.25 -80.85
N LYS A 5 8.90 5.48 -79.85
CA LYS A 5 10.17 4.73 -79.89
C LYS A 5 9.98 3.49 -79.03
N GLU A 6 9.51 2.42 -79.65
CA GLU A 6 10.34 1.32 -80.16
C GLU A 6 10.72 0.34 -79.05
N LEU A 7 9.92 -0.73 -79.01
CA LEU A 7 10.31 -2.04 -78.54
C LEU A 7 11.61 -2.46 -79.25
N SER A 8 12.73 -2.48 -78.53
CA SER A 8 13.89 -3.28 -78.93
C SER A 8 14.80 -3.54 -77.73
N SER A 9 14.88 -4.81 -77.31
CA SER A 9 16.07 -5.48 -76.74
C SER A 9 15.72 -6.72 -75.90
N GLY A 10 14.43 -7.05 -75.73
CA GLY A 10 14.00 -8.26 -75.00
C GLY A 10 14.36 -9.59 -75.68
N ALA A 11 14.59 -9.60 -76.99
CA ALA A 11 14.89 -10.81 -77.76
C ALA A 11 16.39 -11.11 -77.91
N GLU A 12 17.28 -10.12 -77.79
CA GLU A 12 18.74 -10.32 -77.98
C GLU A 12 19.46 -10.88 -76.75
N LYS A 13 18.87 -10.83 -75.54
CA LYS A 13 19.50 -11.37 -74.33
C LYS A 13 19.27 -12.88 -74.12
N VAL A 14 18.28 -13.47 -74.78
CA VAL A 14 17.92 -14.89 -74.58
C VAL A 14 18.77 -15.82 -75.45
N GLU A 15 19.35 -15.34 -76.54
CA GLU A 15 20.17 -16.15 -77.46
C GLU A 15 21.62 -16.41 -76.99
N ASN A 16 22.12 -15.76 -75.93
CA ASN A 16 23.51 -15.93 -75.47
C ASN A 16 23.69 -16.85 -74.23
N ILE A 17 22.62 -17.51 -73.79
CA ILE A 17 22.63 -18.38 -72.59
C ILE A 17 22.63 -19.87 -72.96
N ALA A 18 22.32 -20.24 -74.21
CA ALA A 18 22.26 -21.63 -74.67
C ALA A 18 23.63 -22.33 -74.77
N GLY A 19 24.76 -21.60 -74.76
CA GLY A 19 26.12 -22.15 -74.86
C GLY A 19 26.96 -22.17 -73.57
N ARG A 20 26.40 -21.77 -72.41
CA ARG A 20 27.16 -21.59 -71.15
C ARG A 20 26.96 -22.71 -70.14
N THR A 21 27.98 -22.98 -69.33
CA THR A 21 28.02 -24.09 -68.36
C THR A 21 27.01 -23.90 -67.21
N PRO A 22 26.57 -24.98 -66.53
CA PRO A 22 25.55 -24.91 -65.48
C PRO A 22 25.90 -23.93 -64.34
N GLU A 23 27.18 -23.86 -63.95
CA GLU A 23 27.66 -22.98 -62.89
C GLU A 23 27.57 -21.49 -63.26
N GLU A 24 27.81 -21.13 -64.53
CA GLU A 24 27.68 -19.74 -64.99
C GLU A 24 26.22 -19.27 -64.99
N ARG A 25 25.28 -20.17 -65.29
CA ARG A 25 23.84 -19.88 -65.24
C ARG A 25 23.36 -19.65 -63.81
N GLU A 26 23.90 -20.40 -62.84
CA GLU A 26 23.56 -20.25 -61.43
C GLU A 26 24.10 -18.93 -60.85
N ARG A 27 25.33 -18.53 -61.21
CA ARG A 27 25.88 -17.21 -60.85
C ARG A 27 25.08 -16.06 -61.44
N LEU A 28 24.74 -16.12 -62.73
CA LEU A 28 23.90 -15.09 -63.37
C LEU A 28 22.50 -15.01 -62.74
N ALA A 29 21.91 -16.15 -62.35
CA ALA A 29 20.63 -16.17 -61.65
C ALA A 29 20.73 -15.62 -60.21
N ALA A 30 21.84 -15.88 -59.51
CA ALA A 30 22.11 -15.30 -58.20
C ALA A 30 22.32 -13.78 -58.29
N ASP A 31 23.11 -13.31 -59.25
CA ASP A 31 23.34 -11.88 -59.48
C ASP A 31 22.04 -11.16 -59.88
N ALA A 32 21.21 -11.77 -60.73
CA ALA A 32 19.90 -11.23 -61.09
C ALA A 32 18.93 -11.15 -59.88
N ARG A 33 19.02 -12.10 -58.93
CA ARG A 33 18.22 -12.04 -57.68
C ARG A 33 18.70 -10.92 -56.75
N VAL A 34 20.01 -10.70 -56.67
CA VAL A 34 20.58 -9.60 -55.88
C VAL A 34 20.25 -8.24 -56.50
N GLU A 35 20.31 -8.11 -57.83
CA GLU A 35 19.84 -6.90 -58.52
C GLU A 35 18.35 -6.66 -58.30
N ALA A 36 17.50 -7.69 -58.48
CA ALA A 36 16.07 -7.56 -58.25
C ALA A 36 15.72 -7.20 -56.80
N ALA A 37 16.49 -7.69 -55.82
CA ALA A 37 16.34 -7.29 -54.42
C ALA A 37 16.72 -5.82 -54.18
N ARG A 38 17.84 -5.37 -54.77
CA ARG A 38 18.27 -3.95 -54.68
C ARG A 38 17.31 -3.01 -55.40
N GLU A 39 16.71 -3.42 -56.51
CA GLU A 39 15.68 -2.63 -57.19
C GLU A 39 14.40 -2.52 -56.38
N ARG A 40 13.97 -3.60 -55.72
CA ARG A 40 12.81 -3.57 -54.81
C ARG A 40 13.06 -2.68 -53.60
N GLU A 41 14.26 -2.71 -53.03
CA GLU A 41 14.64 -1.85 -51.91
C GLU A 41 14.68 -0.37 -52.32
N ARG A 42 15.25 -0.06 -53.51
CA ARG A 42 15.21 1.29 -54.07
C ARG A 42 13.79 1.78 -54.38
N ALA A 43 12.93 0.90 -54.90
CA ALA A 43 11.53 1.22 -55.17
C ALA A 43 10.73 1.46 -53.89
N ALA A 44 10.99 0.68 -52.84
CA ALA A 44 10.39 0.86 -51.52
C ALA A 44 10.82 2.20 -50.89
N LEU A 45 12.13 2.52 -50.94
CA LEU A 45 12.64 3.81 -50.46
C LEU A 45 12.06 4.99 -51.25
N ALA A 46 11.93 4.85 -52.57
CA ALA A 46 11.32 5.89 -53.40
C ALA A 46 9.82 6.08 -53.11
N GLN A 47 9.08 5.01 -52.81
CA GLN A 47 7.69 5.09 -52.36
C GLN A 47 7.57 5.75 -51.00
N GLU A 48 8.45 5.41 -50.06
CA GLU A 48 8.45 6.00 -48.72
C GLU A 48 8.77 7.50 -48.78
N GLN A 49 9.78 7.89 -49.55
CA GLN A 49 10.10 9.30 -49.81
C GLN A 49 8.95 10.05 -50.49
N ALA A 50 8.28 9.43 -51.48
CA ALA A 50 7.12 10.04 -52.12
C ALA A 50 5.93 10.22 -51.16
N GLN A 51 5.69 9.25 -50.27
CA GLN A 51 4.66 9.36 -49.24
C GLN A 51 5.00 10.43 -48.19
N GLU A 52 6.28 10.56 -47.83
CA GLU A 52 6.74 11.57 -46.89
C GLU A 52 6.68 12.99 -47.49
N GLU A 53 7.04 13.15 -48.76
CA GLU A 53 6.86 14.40 -49.51
C GLU A 53 5.37 14.76 -49.65
N GLU A 54 4.49 13.81 -49.95
CA GLU A 54 3.04 14.05 -50.03
C GLU A 54 2.45 14.48 -48.68
N LYS A 55 2.90 13.85 -47.57
CA LYS A 55 2.53 14.26 -46.21
C LYS A 55 3.00 15.68 -45.90
N ARG A 56 4.26 16.00 -46.21
CA ARG A 56 4.82 17.35 -46.04
C ARG A 56 4.08 18.40 -46.86
N LEU A 57 3.66 18.06 -48.07
CA LEU A 57 2.89 18.97 -48.93
C LEU A 57 1.49 19.23 -48.37
N LYS A 58 0.78 18.17 -47.93
CA LYS A 58 -0.53 18.30 -47.26
C LYS A 58 -0.43 19.10 -45.96
N GLU A 59 0.64 18.93 -45.21
CA GLU A 59 0.89 19.66 -43.97
C GLU A 59 1.21 21.13 -44.22
N ARG A 60 2.01 21.44 -45.26
CA ARG A 60 2.23 22.82 -45.73
C ARG A 60 0.93 23.48 -46.18
N GLU A 61 0.12 22.82 -47.01
CA GLU A 61 -1.18 23.36 -47.43
C GLU A 61 -2.13 23.60 -46.25
N LYS A 62 -2.15 22.68 -45.27
CA LYS A 62 -2.93 22.86 -44.05
C LYS A 62 -2.45 24.06 -43.24
N ASN A 63 -1.14 24.22 -43.09
CA ASN A 63 -0.53 25.33 -42.36
C ASN A 63 -0.74 26.67 -43.09
N GLU A 64 -0.66 26.72 -44.42
CA GLU A 64 -0.98 27.90 -45.21
C GLU A 64 -2.47 28.27 -45.09
N ARG A 65 -3.39 27.29 -45.14
CA ARG A 65 -4.82 27.55 -44.91
C ARG A 65 -5.10 28.07 -43.50
N LEU A 66 -4.40 27.56 -42.50
CA LEU A 66 -4.50 28.03 -41.12
C LEU A 66 -3.91 29.44 -40.97
N ALA A 67 -2.77 29.73 -41.60
CA ALA A 67 -2.15 31.05 -41.60
C ALA A 67 -3.03 32.08 -42.32
N GLU A 68 -3.61 31.75 -43.47
CA GLU A 68 -4.58 32.61 -44.14
C GLU A 68 -5.86 32.80 -43.32
N ALA A 69 -6.34 31.75 -42.65
CA ALA A 69 -7.51 31.86 -41.78
C ALA A 69 -7.22 32.74 -40.56
N ALA A 70 -6.02 32.65 -39.99
CA ALA A 70 -5.54 33.51 -38.91
C ALA A 70 -5.42 34.96 -39.40
N HIS A 71 -4.76 35.19 -40.54
CA HIS A 71 -4.63 36.52 -41.13
C HIS A 71 -6.00 37.13 -41.50
N ARG A 72 -6.96 36.32 -41.98
CA ARG A 72 -8.35 36.78 -42.22
C ARG A 72 -9.10 37.09 -40.92
N ARG A 73 -8.80 36.39 -39.82
CA ARG A 73 -9.39 36.68 -38.50
C ARG A 73 -8.81 37.96 -37.92
N GLU A 74 -7.48 38.10 -37.96
CA GLU A 74 -6.78 39.32 -37.55
C GLU A 74 -7.19 40.52 -38.39
N SER A 75 -7.32 40.40 -39.71
CA SER A 75 -7.76 41.51 -40.56
C SER A 75 -9.22 41.89 -40.26
N ARG A 76 -10.11 40.93 -40.01
CA ARG A 76 -11.49 41.19 -39.58
C ARG A 76 -11.56 41.81 -38.19
N GLU A 77 -10.67 41.43 -37.30
CA GLU A 77 -10.57 41.98 -35.95
C GLU A 77 -10.00 43.39 -35.99
N GLN A 78 -8.95 43.64 -36.76
CA GLN A 78 -8.41 44.97 -37.03
C GLN A 78 -9.43 45.86 -37.75
N GLU A 79 -10.20 45.35 -38.71
CA GLU A 79 -11.31 46.11 -39.31
C GLU A 79 -12.43 46.38 -38.30
N ARG A 80 -12.73 45.44 -37.39
CA ARG A 80 -13.72 45.67 -36.33
C ARG A 80 -13.22 46.71 -35.33
N ILE A 81 -11.95 46.67 -34.95
CA ILE A 81 -11.30 47.65 -34.09
C ILE A 81 -11.24 49.00 -34.79
N ALA A 82 -10.80 49.08 -36.04
CA ALA A 82 -10.78 50.31 -36.84
C ALA A 82 -12.19 50.89 -37.04
N ARG A 83 -13.22 50.07 -37.29
CA ARG A 83 -14.61 50.53 -37.36
C ARG A 83 -15.15 50.94 -35.99
N ALA A 84 -14.70 50.30 -34.90
CA ALA A 84 -15.05 50.69 -33.55
C ALA A 84 -14.41 52.04 -33.20
N GLU A 85 -13.13 52.22 -33.53
CA GLU A 85 -12.39 53.47 -33.40
C GLU A 85 -12.94 54.57 -34.30
N GLU A 86 -13.33 54.31 -35.56
CA GLU A 86 -13.99 55.31 -36.41
C GLU A 86 -15.36 55.68 -35.85
N ARG A 87 -16.13 54.71 -35.34
CA ARG A 87 -17.40 54.99 -34.66
C ARG A 87 -17.18 55.78 -33.39
N GLU A 88 -16.10 55.53 -32.67
CA GLU A 88 -15.74 56.23 -31.45
C GLU A 88 -15.26 57.64 -31.76
N ARG A 89 -14.37 57.83 -32.76
CA ARG A 89 -13.94 59.14 -33.27
C ARG A 89 -15.11 59.94 -33.85
N ALA A 90 -16.03 59.31 -34.57
CA ALA A 90 -17.25 59.94 -35.06
C ALA A 90 -18.23 60.28 -33.91
N ARG A 91 -18.30 59.44 -32.86
CA ARG A 91 -19.04 59.75 -31.63
C ARG A 91 -18.38 60.89 -30.87
N GLU A 92 -17.06 60.95 -30.82
CA GLU A 92 -16.28 62.00 -30.18
C GLU A 92 -16.36 63.32 -30.95
N GLU A 93 -16.34 63.32 -32.29
CA GLU A 93 -16.58 64.52 -33.09
C GLU A 93 -18.01 65.00 -32.94
N ARG A 94 -19.01 64.10 -32.99
CA ARG A 94 -20.42 64.45 -32.70
C ARG A 94 -20.60 64.92 -31.26
N ALA A 95 -19.84 64.40 -30.30
CA ALA A 95 -19.84 64.82 -28.91
C ALA A 95 -19.11 66.17 -28.74
N LYS A 96 -18.05 66.46 -29.49
CA LYS A 96 -17.35 67.75 -29.53
C LYS A 96 -18.20 68.83 -30.21
N GLU A 97 -18.95 68.50 -31.26
CA GLU A 97 -19.96 69.38 -31.86
C GLU A 97 -21.14 69.64 -30.92
N ARG A 98 -21.63 68.62 -30.21
CA ARG A 98 -22.63 68.80 -29.14
C ARG A 98 -22.10 69.64 -27.98
N ARG A 99 -20.86 69.41 -27.53
CA ARG A 99 -20.20 70.19 -26.47
C ARG A 99 -19.89 71.63 -26.87
N ARG A 100 -19.71 71.94 -28.17
CA ARG A 100 -19.61 73.32 -28.67
C ARG A 100 -20.98 74.02 -28.74
N ARG A 101 -22.09 73.28 -28.87
CA ARG A 101 -23.45 73.83 -28.87
C ARG A 101 -24.08 73.92 -27.48
N GLU A 102 -23.61 73.15 -26.51
CA GLU A 102 -24.13 73.14 -25.15
C GLU A 102 -23.10 73.71 -24.16
N GLY A 103 -22.90 75.03 -24.24
CA GLY A 103 -22.44 75.81 -23.11
C GLY A 103 -23.57 75.92 -22.09
N GLY A 104 -23.62 74.98 -21.13
CA GLY A 104 -24.61 75.01 -20.06
C GLY A 104 -24.28 74.02 -18.94
N ARG A 105 -23.94 74.55 -17.77
CA ARG A 105 -23.68 73.82 -16.51
C ARG A 105 -24.84 72.86 -16.14
N GLY A 106 -24.54 71.66 -15.62
CA GLY A 106 -25.51 70.91 -14.79
C GLY A 106 -25.38 69.37 -14.73
N VAL A 107 -25.09 68.83 -13.54
CA VAL A 107 -25.52 67.52 -13.01
C VAL A 107 -25.01 66.20 -13.65
N GLY A 108 -24.58 66.15 -14.91
CA GLY A 108 -24.29 64.89 -15.61
C GLY A 108 -23.06 64.07 -15.14
N GLY A 109 -22.03 64.71 -14.59
CA GLY A 109 -20.78 64.03 -14.19
C GLY A 109 -20.91 63.12 -12.97
N TRP A 110 -21.69 63.53 -11.97
CA TRP A 110 -21.93 62.72 -10.78
C TRP A 110 -22.85 61.53 -11.08
N ILE A 111 -23.85 61.71 -11.96
CA ILE A 111 -24.70 60.62 -12.44
C ILE A 111 -23.86 59.58 -13.18
N ALA A 112 -22.93 60.01 -14.05
CA ALA A 112 -22.03 59.07 -14.76
C ALA A 112 -21.13 58.29 -13.78
N ALA A 113 -20.57 58.93 -12.76
CA ALA A 113 -19.73 58.28 -11.76
C ALA A 113 -20.51 57.25 -10.91
N VAL A 114 -21.75 57.57 -10.50
CA VAL A 114 -22.63 56.66 -9.76
C VAL A 114 -23.02 55.45 -10.62
N VAL A 115 -23.29 55.67 -11.91
CA VAL A 115 -23.61 54.58 -12.85
C VAL A 115 -22.39 53.67 -13.06
N THR A 116 -21.19 54.22 -13.24
CA THR A 116 -19.98 53.38 -13.40
C THR A 116 -19.65 52.58 -12.14
N LEU A 117 -19.83 53.18 -10.95
CA LEU A 117 -19.63 52.47 -9.68
C LEU A 117 -20.67 51.37 -9.49
N GLY A 118 -21.93 51.64 -9.84
CA GLY A 118 -23.01 50.64 -9.79
C GLY A 118 -22.73 49.45 -10.72
N VAL A 119 -22.26 49.70 -11.95
CA VAL A 119 -21.88 48.64 -12.89
C VAL A 119 -20.68 47.85 -12.37
N ALA A 120 -19.64 48.52 -11.85
CA ALA A 120 -18.48 47.84 -11.28
C ALA A 120 -18.87 46.94 -10.08
N CYS A 121 -19.71 47.44 -9.17
CA CYS A 121 -20.24 46.64 -8.06
C CYS A 121 -21.08 45.45 -8.52
N LEU A 122 -21.93 45.62 -9.54
CA LEU A 122 -22.72 44.53 -10.11
C LEU A 122 -21.84 43.48 -10.78
N THR A 123 -20.79 43.88 -11.49
CA THR A 123 -19.83 42.93 -12.09
C THR A 123 -19.06 42.18 -11.02
N LEU A 124 -18.61 42.86 -9.96
CA LEU A 124 -17.92 42.23 -8.84
C LEU A 124 -18.84 41.26 -8.09
N ALA A 125 -20.07 41.67 -7.79
CA ALA A 125 -21.07 40.82 -7.14
C ALA A 125 -21.40 39.59 -8.01
N SER A 126 -21.44 39.75 -9.34
CA SER A 126 -21.68 38.65 -10.28
C SER A 126 -20.49 37.68 -10.34
N VAL A 127 -19.25 38.18 -10.30
CA VAL A 127 -18.04 37.33 -10.23
C VAL A 127 -17.94 36.60 -8.89
N VAL A 128 -18.24 37.28 -7.78
CA VAL A 128 -18.27 36.66 -6.45
C VAL A 128 -19.39 35.62 -6.35
N ALA A 129 -20.59 35.94 -6.86
CA ALA A 129 -21.70 34.99 -6.89
C ALA A 129 -21.41 33.78 -7.79
N ALA A 130 -20.82 33.99 -8.98
CA ALA A 130 -20.39 32.91 -9.86
C ALA A 130 -19.27 32.08 -9.22
N GLY A 131 -18.34 32.71 -8.51
CA GLY A 131 -17.29 32.04 -7.73
C GLY A 131 -17.87 31.19 -6.60
N ALA A 132 -18.80 31.74 -5.83
CA ALA A 132 -19.49 31.04 -4.75
C ALA A 132 -20.34 29.86 -5.26
N MET A 133 -21.08 30.04 -6.37
CA MET A 133 -21.82 28.94 -7.01
C MET A 133 -20.87 27.84 -7.50
N ARG A 134 -19.72 28.20 -8.08
CA ARG A 134 -18.73 27.24 -8.57
C ARG A 134 -18.02 26.49 -7.43
N MET A 135 -17.83 27.14 -6.28
CA MET A 135 -17.34 26.51 -5.06
C MET A 135 -18.35 25.52 -4.47
N ASN A 136 -19.63 25.90 -4.37
CA ASN A 136 -20.67 24.98 -3.91
C ASN A 136 -20.82 23.77 -4.85
N ASP A 137 -20.74 23.97 -6.17
CA ASP A 137 -20.75 22.88 -7.16
C ASP A 137 -19.52 21.98 -7.04
N LEU A 138 -18.35 22.53 -6.68
CA LEU A 138 -17.12 21.77 -6.47
C LEU A 138 -17.21 20.94 -5.19
N GLU A 139 -17.67 21.52 -4.09
CA GLU A 139 -17.92 20.84 -2.82
C GLU A 139 -18.93 19.70 -2.99
N ALA A 140 -20.04 19.95 -3.69
CA ALA A 140 -21.03 18.92 -3.98
C ALA A 140 -20.48 17.78 -4.86
N ARG A 141 -19.53 18.06 -5.77
CA ARG A 141 -18.87 17.01 -6.57
C ARG A 141 -17.88 16.19 -5.76
N LEU A 142 -17.13 16.83 -4.87
CA LEU A 142 -16.21 16.15 -3.95
C LEU A 142 -16.98 15.26 -2.97
N ASP A 143 -18.10 15.75 -2.42
CA ASP A 143 -18.97 14.98 -1.51
C ASP A 143 -19.63 13.76 -2.19
N ASN A 144 -20.01 13.87 -3.46
CA ASN A 144 -20.54 12.74 -4.21
C ASN A 144 -19.44 11.71 -4.55
N ALA A 145 -18.25 12.16 -4.98
CA ALA A 145 -17.12 11.28 -5.27
C ALA A 145 -16.61 10.54 -4.02
N ALA A 146 -16.66 11.23 -2.88
CA ALA A 146 -16.34 10.69 -1.57
C ALA A 146 -17.22 9.50 -1.18
N ARG A 147 -18.53 9.71 -1.28
CA ARG A 147 -19.52 8.67 -1.02
C ARG A 147 -19.35 7.50 -1.97
N GLU A 148 -19.20 7.80 -3.25
CA GLU A 148 -18.99 6.78 -4.28
C GLU A 148 -17.76 5.91 -3.94
N ALA A 149 -16.65 6.51 -3.51
CA ALA A 149 -15.46 5.76 -3.09
C ALA A 149 -15.70 4.88 -1.86
N VAL A 150 -16.37 5.36 -0.81
CA VAL A 150 -16.67 4.54 0.38
C VAL A 150 -17.63 3.39 0.04
N TYR A 151 -18.65 3.64 -0.79
CA TYR A 151 -19.57 2.60 -1.27
C TYR A 151 -18.87 1.57 -2.15
N GLU A 152 -18.02 2.01 -3.08
CA GLU A 152 -17.19 1.11 -3.90
C GLU A 152 -16.29 0.24 -3.03
N MET A 153 -15.73 0.79 -1.95
CA MET A 153 -14.95 0.00 -0.98
C MET A 153 -15.81 -1.03 -0.24
N ALA A 154 -16.97 -0.63 0.27
CA ALA A 154 -17.87 -1.54 0.98
C ALA A 154 -18.32 -2.70 0.06
N GLU A 155 -18.73 -2.39 -1.17
CA GLU A 155 -19.18 -3.38 -2.15
C GLU A 155 -18.06 -4.36 -2.54
N ALA A 156 -16.87 -3.83 -2.84
CA ALA A 156 -15.73 -4.68 -3.21
C ALA A 156 -15.24 -5.52 -2.02
N SER A 157 -15.27 -4.98 -0.79
CA SER A 157 -14.93 -5.75 0.41
C SER A 157 -15.96 -6.85 0.70
N GLU A 158 -17.25 -6.59 0.51
CA GLU A 158 -18.31 -7.59 0.68
C GLU A 158 -18.20 -8.72 -0.36
N ALA A 159 -17.94 -8.37 -1.63
CA ALA A 159 -17.74 -9.33 -2.70
C ALA A 159 -16.46 -10.18 -2.47
N MET A 160 -15.41 -9.55 -1.94
CA MET A 160 -14.18 -10.25 -1.55
C MET A 160 -14.44 -11.21 -0.39
N ASP A 161 -15.19 -10.79 0.62
CA ASP A 161 -15.59 -11.60 1.77
C ASP A 161 -16.31 -12.87 1.33
N ALA A 162 -17.34 -12.70 0.49
CA ALA A 162 -18.12 -13.79 -0.04
C ALA A 162 -17.25 -14.79 -0.84
N SER A 163 -16.21 -14.30 -1.52
CA SER A 163 -15.30 -15.13 -2.31
C SER A 163 -14.30 -15.88 -1.44
N LEU A 164 -13.71 -15.21 -0.46
CA LEU A 164 -12.81 -15.81 0.53
C LEU A 164 -13.53 -16.85 1.39
N SER A 165 -14.74 -16.55 1.85
CA SER A 165 -15.59 -17.47 2.60
C SER A 165 -15.86 -18.77 1.83
N LYS A 166 -16.18 -18.68 0.54
CA LYS A 166 -16.38 -19.85 -0.34
C LYS A 166 -15.08 -20.59 -0.63
N LEU A 167 -13.96 -19.89 -0.75
CA LEU A 167 -12.65 -20.49 -1.03
C LEU A 167 -12.19 -21.43 0.09
N ARG A 168 -12.48 -21.08 1.35
CA ARG A 168 -12.12 -21.88 2.53
C ARG A 168 -12.72 -23.28 2.54
N VAL A 169 -13.87 -23.47 1.88
CA VAL A 169 -14.63 -24.73 1.88
C VAL A 169 -14.69 -25.39 0.50
N SER A 170 -14.14 -24.75 -0.53
CA SER A 170 -14.22 -25.24 -1.91
C SER A 170 -13.03 -26.14 -2.23
N GLU A 171 -13.30 -27.34 -2.75
CA GLU A 171 -12.26 -28.28 -3.22
C GLU A 171 -12.17 -28.35 -4.77
N GLY A 172 -13.13 -27.77 -5.48
CA GLY A 172 -13.22 -27.85 -6.93
C GLY A 172 -12.28 -26.85 -7.62
N ARG A 173 -11.25 -27.33 -8.33
CA ARG A 173 -10.25 -26.46 -9.00
C ARG A 173 -10.84 -25.39 -9.93
N SER A 174 -11.94 -25.69 -10.63
CA SER A 174 -12.59 -24.70 -11.50
C SER A 174 -13.23 -23.58 -10.69
N GLU A 175 -13.84 -23.92 -9.56
CA GLU A 175 -14.51 -22.98 -8.68
C GLU A 175 -13.49 -22.17 -7.87
N GLN A 176 -12.43 -22.81 -7.36
CA GLN A 176 -11.31 -22.14 -6.71
C GLN A 176 -10.65 -21.10 -7.64
N ARG A 177 -10.42 -21.43 -8.92
CA ARG A 177 -9.90 -20.45 -9.89
C ARG A 177 -10.87 -19.29 -10.13
N ARG A 178 -12.16 -19.56 -10.20
CA ARG A 178 -13.17 -18.50 -10.36
C ARG A 178 -13.15 -17.54 -9.16
N LEU A 179 -13.19 -18.09 -7.95
CA LEU A 179 -13.21 -17.30 -6.71
C LEU A 179 -11.91 -16.53 -6.49
N LEU A 180 -10.74 -17.11 -6.77
CA LEU A 180 -9.47 -16.39 -6.66
C LEU A 180 -9.35 -15.27 -7.69
N THR A 181 -9.95 -15.43 -8.87
CA THR A 181 -10.03 -14.35 -9.87
C THR A 181 -10.90 -13.22 -9.32
N GLU A 182 -12.02 -13.55 -8.68
CA GLU A 182 -12.88 -12.58 -8.02
C GLU A 182 -12.12 -11.82 -6.93
N VAL A 183 -11.43 -12.51 -6.02
CA VAL A 183 -10.62 -11.87 -4.97
C VAL A 183 -9.57 -10.92 -5.57
N ALA A 184 -8.89 -11.32 -6.66
CA ALA A 184 -7.91 -10.47 -7.32
C ALA A 184 -8.53 -9.20 -7.95
N VAL A 185 -9.71 -9.34 -8.58
CA VAL A 185 -10.45 -8.20 -9.17
C VAL A 185 -10.96 -7.27 -8.06
N GLN A 186 -11.60 -7.82 -7.03
CA GLN A 186 -12.11 -7.03 -5.91
C GLN A 186 -11.00 -6.31 -5.15
N SER A 187 -9.82 -6.93 -5.03
CA SER A 187 -8.65 -6.25 -4.43
C SER A 187 -8.23 -5.03 -5.25
N ALA A 188 -8.22 -5.13 -6.58
CA ALA A 188 -7.88 -3.99 -7.44
C ALA A 188 -8.94 -2.88 -7.38
N LEU A 189 -10.22 -3.24 -7.26
CA LEU A 189 -11.30 -2.27 -7.07
C LEU A 189 -11.22 -1.57 -5.71
N LEU A 190 -10.92 -2.32 -4.64
CA LEU A 190 -10.69 -1.77 -3.31
C LEU A 190 -9.54 -0.77 -3.31
N GLU A 191 -8.43 -1.10 -3.97
CA GLU A 191 -7.26 -0.21 -4.09
C GLU A 191 -7.63 1.08 -4.84
N SER A 192 -8.31 0.94 -5.98
CA SER A 192 -8.76 2.10 -6.77
C SER A 192 -9.73 3.00 -6.00
N ALA A 193 -10.57 2.45 -5.13
CA ALA A 193 -11.47 3.24 -4.31
C ALA A 193 -10.74 3.90 -3.14
N LEU A 194 -9.79 3.19 -2.52
CA LEU A 194 -8.92 3.69 -1.46
C LEU A 194 -8.09 4.90 -1.90
N GLU A 195 -7.54 4.89 -3.12
CA GLU A 195 -6.76 6.01 -3.69
C GLU A 195 -7.56 7.32 -3.81
N LYS A 196 -8.89 7.23 -3.87
CA LYS A 196 -9.78 8.41 -3.96
C LYS A 196 -10.06 9.04 -2.60
N LEU A 197 -9.70 8.36 -1.50
CA LEU A 197 -9.97 8.84 -0.15
C LEU A 197 -8.82 9.71 0.38
N PRO A 198 -9.14 10.83 1.06
CA PRO A 198 -8.16 11.75 1.64
C PRO A 198 -7.65 11.21 2.98
N LEU A 199 -7.06 10.02 2.95
CA LEU A 199 -6.48 9.37 4.12
C LEU A 199 -5.12 9.97 4.46
N ARG A 200 -4.78 9.89 5.74
CA ARG A 200 -3.40 10.11 6.18
C ARG A 200 -2.49 9.03 5.58
N ALA A 201 -1.23 9.41 5.36
CA ALA A 201 -0.28 8.59 4.60
C ALA A 201 -0.02 7.21 5.22
N GLU A 202 -0.07 7.12 6.55
CA GLU A 202 0.17 5.88 7.28
C GLU A 202 -1.00 4.89 7.12
N GLU A 203 -2.22 5.36 7.33
CA GLU A 203 -3.46 4.59 7.16
C GLU A 203 -3.61 4.12 5.71
N SER A 204 -3.34 5.00 4.75
CA SER A 204 -3.32 4.67 3.32
C SER A 204 -2.31 3.56 3.01
N ALA A 205 -1.07 3.67 3.49
CA ALA A 205 -0.03 2.67 3.25
C ALA A 205 -0.38 1.29 3.83
N GLN A 206 -1.00 1.24 5.02
CA GLN A 206 -1.40 -0.01 5.67
C GLN A 206 -2.55 -0.70 4.93
N LEU A 207 -3.61 0.06 4.61
CA LEU A 207 -4.77 -0.46 3.88
C LEU A 207 -4.38 -0.91 2.47
N SER A 208 -3.65 -0.07 1.72
CA SER A 208 -3.11 -0.46 0.41
C SER A 208 -2.20 -1.68 0.51
N GLY A 209 -1.38 -1.75 1.57
CA GLY A 209 -0.51 -2.90 1.81
C GLY A 209 -1.28 -4.20 1.96
N PHE A 210 -2.33 -4.21 2.79
CA PHE A 210 -3.20 -5.37 2.95
C PHE A 210 -3.89 -5.76 1.64
N VAL A 211 -4.56 -4.80 0.99
CA VAL A 211 -5.31 -5.02 -0.27
C VAL A 211 -4.42 -5.60 -1.36
N ASN A 212 -3.25 -4.99 -1.57
CA ASN A 212 -2.30 -5.45 -2.58
C ASN A 212 -1.76 -6.84 -2.27
N ARG A 213 -1.49 -7.17 -0.99
CA ARG A 213 -1.07 -8.52 -0.57
C ARG A 213 -2.17 -9.55 -0.84
N THR A 214 -3.42 -9.25 -0.48
CA THR A 214 -4.58 -10.12 -0.74
C THR A 214 -4.71 -10.43 -2.24
N GLY A 215 -4.65 -9.39 -3.07
CA GLY A 215 -4.73 -9.54 -4.53
C GLY A 215 -3.51 -10.25 -5.14
N ALA A 216 -2.31 -10.05 -4.60
CA ALA A 216 -1.10 -10.75 -5.03
C ALA A 216 -1.14 -12.23 -4.67
N TYR A 217 -1.60 -12.57 -3.46
CA TYR A 217 -1.74 -13.94 -3.01
C TYR A 217 -2.78 -14.70 -3.84
N ALA A 218 -3.92 -14.09 -4.12
CA ALA A 218 -4.93 -14.69 -4.99
C ALA A 218 -4.38 -15.02 -6.39
N ARG A 219 -3.59 -14.12 -6.99
CA ARG A 219 -2.91 -14.33 -8.27
C ARG A 219 -1.84 -15.44 -8.21
N MET A 220 -1.10 -15.53 -7.10
CA MET A 220 -0.15 -16.61 -6.88
C MET A 220 -0.85 -17.98 -6.85
N LEU A 221 -1.94 -18.10 -6.09
CA LEU A 221 -2.74 -19.34 -6.01
C LEU A 221 -3.36 -19.71 -7.36
N LEU A 222 -3.82 -18.73 -8.13
CA LEU A 222 -4.27 -18.94 -9.51
C LEU A 222 -3.19 -19.53 -10.40
N GLY A 223 -1.96 -19.01 -10.31
CA GLY A 223 -0.80 -19.54 -11.03
C GLY A 223 -0.56 -21.02 -10.73
N ARG A 224 -0.61 -21.39 -9.44
CA ARG A 224 -0.43 -22.78 -8.99
C ARG A 224 -1.55 -23.70 -9.46
N LEU A 225 -2.82 -23.28 -9.32
CA LEU A 225 -3.95 -24.06 -9.82
C LEU A 225 -3.90 -24.26 -11.34
N ASN A 226 -3.41 -23.26 -12.09
CA ASN A 226 -3.21 -23.36 -13.53
C ASN A 226 -2.03 -24.27 -13.90
N ALA A 227 -1.01 -24.38 -13.05
CA ALA A 227 0.10 -25.32 -13.20
C ALA A 227 -0.30 -26.78 -12.86
N GLY A 228 -1.49 -26.99 -12.30
CA GLY A 228 -2.03 -28.32 -11.97
C GLY A 228 -1.95 -28.69 -10.49
N ASP A 229 -1.48 -27.78 -9.63
CA ASP A 229 -1.42 -27.98 -8.19
C ASP A 229 -2.81 -27.91 -7.55
N SER A 230 -2.88 -28.28 -6.26
CA SER A 230 -4.05 -28.12 -5.39
C SER A 230 -3.75 -27.13 -4.27
N LEU A 231 -4.79 -26.47 -3.74
CA LEU A 231 -4.70 -25.74 -2.48
C LEU A 231 -4.61 -26.76 -1.34
N GLY A 232 -3.58 -26.66 -0.51
CA GLY A 232 -3.39 -27.44 0.70
C GLY A 232 -3.75 -26.65 1.96
N ALA A 233 -3.47 -27.24 3.12
CA ALA A 233 -3.79 -26.66 4.42
C ALA A 233 -3.17 -25.26 4.63
N ARG A 234 -1.96 -25.04 4.10
CA ARG A 234 -1.27 -23.74 4.12
C ARG A 234 -2.05 -22.66 3.39
N GLU A 235 -2.53 -22.96 2.19
CA GLU A 235 -3.30 -22.01 1.40
C GLU A 235 -4.66 -21.73 2.04
N THR A 236 -5.30 -22.75 2.61
CA THR A 236 -6.55 -22.60 3.35
C THR A 236 -6.38 -21.72 4.59
N ALA A 237 -5.32 -21.92 5.39
CA ALA A 237 -5.05 -21.11 6.58
C ALA A 237 -4.78 -19.64 6.23
N THR A 238 -4.08 -19.38 5.13
CA THR A 238 -3.88 -18.00 4.65
C THR A 238 -5.21 -17.38 4.17
N LEU A 239 -6.07 -18.16 3.51
CA LEU A 239 -7.40 -17.71 3.10
C LEU A 239 -8.34 -17.46 4.30
N ASP A 240 -8.23 -18.25 5.37
CA ASP A 240 -8.93 -18.03 6.64
C ASP A 240 -8.55 -16.66 7.24
N TYR A 241 -7.26 -16.34 7.26
CA TYR A 241 -6.75 -15.05 7.71
C TYR A 241 -7.25 -13.89 6.86
N LEU A 242 -7.08 -13.97 5.53
CA LEU A 242 -7.48 -12.90 4.62
C LEU A 242 -8.98 -12.60 4.77
N HIS A 243 -9.79 -13.65 4.99
CA HIS A 243 -11.20 -13.49 5.31
C HIS A 243 -11.41 -12.80 6.65
N ALA A 244 -10.72 -13.22 7.72
CA ALA A 244 -10.87 -12.64 9.05
C ALA A 244 -10.57 -11.13 9.07
N VAL A 245 -9.47 -10.70 8.45
CA VAL A 245 -9.13 -9.28 8.34
C VAL A 245 -10.14 -8.52 7.48
N ASN A 246 -10.58 -9.11 6.35
CA ASN A 246 -11.59 -8.48 5.50
C ASN A 246 -12.96 -8.34 6.21
N VAL A 247 -13.33 -9.25 7.11
CA VAL A 247 -14.53 -9.11 7.96
C VAL A 247 -14.44 -7.90 8.88
N GLN A 248 -13.27 -7.64 9.47
CA GLN A 248 -13.08 -6.46 10.32
C GLN A 248 -13.12 -5.17 9.50
N LEU A 249 -12.51 -5.18 8.31
CA LEU A 249 -12.63 -4.08 7.37
C LEU A 249 -14.09 -3.81 7.00
N LEU A 250 -14.87 -4.85 6.70
CA LEU A 250 -16.28 -4.75 6.36
C LEU A 250 -17.12 -4.19 7.51
N ARG A 251 -16.85 -4.61 8.76
CA ARG A 251 -17.54 -4.08 9.95
C ARG A 251 -17.27 -2.59 10.12
N ALA A 252 -16.01 -2.19 10.04
CA ALA A 252 -15.63 -0.80 10.17
C ALA A 252 -16.20 0.07 9.03
N LEU A 253 -16.23 -0.46 7.80
CA LEU A 253 -16.90 0.21 6.66
C LEU A 253 -18.41 0.34 6.88
N GLY A 254 -19.07 -0.70 7.43
CA GLY A 254 -20.49 -0.67 7.77
C GLY A 254 -20.82 0.30 8.91
N GLU A 255 -19.95 0.42 9.91
CA GLU A 255 -20.07 1.40 10.98
C GLU A 255 -19.87 2.82 10.47
N ALA A 256 -18.90 3.04 9.58
CA ALA A 256 -18.75 4.30 8.86
C ALA A 256 -20.05 4.61 8.11
N GLU A 257 -20.54 3.70 7.26
CA GLU A 257 -21.76 3.89 6.47
C GLU A 257 -22.99 4.24 7.33
N HIS A 258 -23.18 3.58 8.47
CA HIS A 258 -24.34 3.80 9.36
C HIS A 258 -24.28 5.11 10.17
N HIS A 259 -23.08 5.61 10.46
CA HIS A 259 -22.89 6.81 11.28
C HIS A 259 -22.63 8.08 10.46
N MET A 260 -22.49 7.97 9.13
CA MET A 260 -22.15 9.09 8.26
C MET A 260 -23.37 9.93 7.87
N SER A 261 -23.50 11.10 8.46
CA SER A 261 -24.38 12.15 7.92
C SER A 261 -23.74 12.82 6.69
N HIS A 262 -24.53 13.59 5.94
CA HIS A 262 -24.01 14.40 4.82
C HIS A 262 -22.94 15.41 5.28
N GLU A 263 -23.04 15.91 6.51
CA GLU A 263 -22.11 16.91 7.05
C GLU A 263 -20.77 16.29 7.46
N ASP A 264 -20.76 15.05 7.95
CA ASP A 264 -19.54 14.34 8.39
C ASP A 264 -18.64 13.95 7.21
N LEU A 265 -19.26 13.53 6.10
CA LEU A 265 -18.58 13.20 4.84
C LEU A 265 -17.94 14.41 4.19
N ALA A 266 -18.69 15.51 4.09
CA ALA A 266 -18.17 16.77 3.58
C ALA A 266 -17.02 17.30 4.45
N ALA A 267 -17.12 17.17 5.78
CA ALA A 267 -16.06 17.54 6.71
C ALA A 267 -14.80 16.68 6.56
N PHE A 268 -14.94 15.37 6.29
CA PHE A 268 -13.80 14.48 6.06
C PHE A 268 -13.02 14.85 4.81
N PHE A 269 -13.72 15.12 3.70
CA PHE A 269 -13.08 15.56 2.45
C PHE A 269 -12.57 17.01 2.51
N GLY A 270 -13.11 17.81 3.44
CA GLY A 270 -12.55 19.10 3.84
C GLY A 270 -11.35 19.01 4.79
N GLY A 271 -10.94 17.80 5.22
CA GLY A 271 -9.79 17.55 6.08
C GLY A 271 -10.03 17.63 7.60
N ASN A 272 -11.28 17.69 8.05
CA ASN A 272 -11.64 18.04 9.44
C ASN A 272 -12.58 17.04 10.17
N ALA A 273 -12.85 15.85 9.63
CA ALA A 273 -13.66 14.87 10.36
C ALA A 273 -12.81 13.95 11.24
N GLU A 274 -12.89 14.12 12.56
CA GLU A 274 -12.25 13.24 13.54
C GLU A 274 -12.82 11.81 13.51
N GLY A 275 -14.14 11.65 13.33
CA GLY A 275 -14.80 10.34 13.35
C GLY A 275 -14.41 9.40 12.20
N MET A 276 -14.27 9.95 10.99
CA MET A 276 -13.90 9.15 9.81
C MET A 276 -12.43 8.74 9.83
N ASN A 277 -11.56 9.64 10.27
CA ASN A 277 -10.15 9.32 10.49
C ASN A 277 -9.97 8.25 11.57
N ALA A 278 -10.82 8.24 12.62
CA ALA A 278 -10.81 7.18 13.62
C ALA A 278 -11.23 5.82 13.04
N ALA A 279 -12.31 5.77 12.24
CA ALA A 279 -12.74 4.54 11.59
C ALA A 279 -11.66 3.96 10.65
N PHE A 280 -11.05 4.79 9.80
CA PHE A 280 -9.96 4.36 8.92
C PHE A 280 -8.67 4.02 9.68
N SER A 281 -8.40 4.69 10.79
CA SER A 281 -7.30 4.32 11.70
C SER A 281 -7.55 2.95 12.33
N GLU A 282 -8.77 2.67 12.77
CA GLU A 282 -9.14 1.36 13.32
C GLU A 282 -9.03 0.26 12.25
N MET A 283 -9.49 0.53 11.01
CA MET A 283 -9.28 -0.35 9.86
C MET A 283 -7.78 -0.60 9.59
N ALA A 284 -6.96 0.45 9.64
CA ALA A 284 -5.52 0.34 9.47
C ALA A 284 -4.88 -0.45 10.63
N ASP A 285 -5.40 -0.35 11.85
CA ASP A 285 -4.92 -1.12 12.99
C ASP A 285 -5.29 -2.61 12.89
N TYR A 286 -6.47 -2.96 12.38
CA TYR A 286 -6.80 -4.38 12.09
C TYR A 286 -5.88 -4.98 11.03
N THR A 287 -5.45 -4.19 10.05
CA THR A 287 -4.47 -4.65 9.05
C THR A 287 -3.03 -4.72 9.59
N ARG A 288 -2.75 -4.08 10.73
CA ARG A 288 -1.49 -4.25 11.50
C ARG A 288 -1.51 -5.47 12.41
N LEU A 289 -2.61 -5.71 13.12
CA LEU A 289 -2.73 -6.68 14.22
C LEU A 289 -2.46 -8.15 13.86
N GLU A 290 -2.55 -8.51 12.58
CA GLU A 290 -2.33 -9.89 12.13
C GLU A 290 -1.36 -10.04 10.94
N ALA A 291 -0.67 -8.95 10.52
CA ALA A 291 0.57 -9.12 9.76
C ALA A 291 1.58 -9.98 10.56
N ASP A 292 1.50 -9.91 11.88
CA ASP A 292 2.25 -10.71 12.88
C ASP A 292 1.84 -12.21 12.91
N GLY A 293 0.76 -12.64 12.25
CA GLY A 293 0.26 -14.02 12.29
C GLY A 293 0.68 -14.90 11.09
N LEU A 294 1.07 -14.28 9.98
CA LEU A 294 1.57 -14.98 8.77
C LEU A 294 3.00 -14.61 8.41
N ILE A 295 3.54 -13.56 9.02
CA ILE A 295 4.93 -13.10 8.93
C ILE A 295 5.33 -12.64 10.33
N GLY A 296 5.36 -13.56 11.29
CA GLY A 296 5.71 -13.25 12.67
C GLY A 296 6.11 -14.50 13.44
N PRO A 297 6.60 -14.35 14.68
CA PRO A 297 7.11 -15.48 15.44
C PRO A 297 5.98 -16.45 15.80
N PRO A 298 6.29 -17.75 16.00
CA PRO A 298 5.30 -18.73 16.43
C PRO A 298 4.54 -18.26 17.67
N PHE A 299 3.21 -18.40 17.63
CA PHE A 299 2.30 -18.05 18.74
C PHE A 299 2.26 -16.54 19.10
N ALA A 300 2.74 -15.64 18.23
CA ALA A 300 2.41 -14.22 18.33
C ALA A 300 0.89 -14.03 18.42
N GLY A 301 0.44 -13.23 19.39
CA GLY A 301 -0.98 -12.91 19.56
C GLY A 301 -1.80 -13.94 20.36
N ALA A 302 -1.20 -15.03 20.86
CA ALA A 302 -1.92 -16.02 21.68
C ALA A 302 -2.52 -15.42 22.98
N GLY A 303 -1.97 -14.29 23.45
CA GLY A 303 -2.54 -13.52 24.55
C GLY A 303 -2.31 -14.16 25.93
N ASN A 304 -3.28 -14.01 26.83
CA ASN A 304 -3.16 -14.44 28.22
C ASN A 304 -3.46 -15.94 28.42
N VAL A 305 -2.54 -16.67 29.04
CA VAL A 305 -2.74 -18.07 29.46
C VAL A 305 -3.00 -18.15 30.96
N GLY A 306 -4.00 -18.95 31.35
CA GLY A 306 -4.38 -19.11 32.74
C GLY A 306 -4.79 -17.79 33.42
N LYS A 307 -4.25 -17.56 34.63
CA LYS A 307 -4.52 -16.38 35.46
C LYS A 307 -3.50 -15.28 35.17
N ASN A 308 -4.00 -14.08 34.90
CA ASN A 308 -3.19 -12.88 34.72
C ASN A 308 -2.23 -12.68 35.91
N ARG A 309 -0.94 -12.52 35.58
CA ARG A 309 0.17 -12.34 36.54
C ARG A 309 0.50 -10.88 36.83
N LEU A 310 -0.03 -9.92 36.08
CA LEU A 310 0.06 -8.50 36.42
C LEU A 310 -0.57 -8.25 37.79
N ALA A 311 0.26 -7.98 38.78
CA ALA A 311 -0.12 -7.83 40.17
C ALA A 311 0.66 -6.68 40.81
N GLY A 312 0.05 -6.02 41.79
CA GLY A 312 0.65 -4.89 42.51
C GLY A 312 -0.37 -3.83 42.87
N GLY A 313 0.12 -2.67 43.31
CA GLY A 313 -0.71 -1.53 43.69
C GLY A 313 -1.15 -0.71 42.49
N GLU A 314 -2.34 -0.10 42.54
CA GLU A 314 -2.76 0.79 41.46
C GLU A 314 -1.92 2.07 41.48
N LEU A 315 -1.18 2.27 40.38
CA LEU A 315 -0.41 3.48 40.15
C LEU A 315 -1.32 4.61 39.68
N THR A 316 -0.84 5.84 39.89
CA THR A 316 -1.47 7.04 39.35
C THR A 316 -0.96 7.33 37.94
N GLU A 317 -1.74 8.06 37.15
CA GLU A 317 -1.33 8.57 35.83
C GLU A 317 0.01 9.31 35.90
N ALA A 318 0.20 10.18 36.90
CA ALA A 318 1.45 10.93 37.09
C ALA A 318 2.66 10.01 37.27
N ARG A 319 2.48 8.90 38.01
CA ARG A 319 3.55 7.91 38.18
C ARG A 319 3.80 7.11 36.91
N ALA A 320 2.77 6.80 36.13
CA ALA A 320 2.92 6.14 34.83
C ALA A 320 3.72 7.01 33.83
N VAL A 321 3.45 8.31 33.78
CA VAL A 321 4.21 9.27 32.95
C VAL A 321 5.67 9.36 33.37
N GLU A 322 5.95 9.39 34.68
CA GLU A 322 7.31 9.39 35.22
C GLU A 322 8.06 8.11 34.82
N LEU A 323 7.42 6.95 34.95
CA LEU A 323 8.00 5.66 34.58
C LEU A 323 8.25 5.56 33.07
N ALA A 324 7.30 5.99 32.23
CA ALA A 324 7.47 6.02 30.77
C ALA A 324 8.70 6.86 30.36
N ARG A 325 8.88 8.04 30.97
CA ARG A 325 10.10 8.84 30.77
C ARG A 325 11.36 8.15 31.26
N GLY A 326 11.28 7.41 32.36
CA GLY A 326 12.39 6.64 32.92
C GLY A 326 12.87 5.53 31.98
N TYR A 327 11.94 4.72 31.46
CA TYR A 327 12.28 3.65 30.52
C TYR A 327 12.88 4.16 29.22
N LEU A 328 12.47 5.34 28.77
CA LEU A 328 12.96 5.97 27.54
C LEU A 328 13.88 7.17 27.83
N ALA A 329 14.63 7.15 28.94
CA ALA A 329 15.50 8.26 29.34
C ALA A 329 16.59 8.59 28.30
N GLY A 330 17.06 7.58 27.55
CA GLY A 330 18.02 7.74 26.44
C GLY A 330 17.42 8.37 25.17
N TYR A 331 16.13 8.71 25.17
CA TYR A 331 15.41 9.22 24.00
C TYR A 331 15.20 10.73 24.01
N HIS A 332 15.80 11.45 24.97
CA HIS A 332 15.75 12.92 25.04
C HIS A 332 14.33 13.51 25.02
N ILE A 333 13.40 12.83 25.71
CA ILE A 333 11.98 13.19 25.73
C ILE A 333 11.77 14.62 26.26
N ALA A 334 11.22 15.50 25.41
CA ALA A 334 10.83 16.85 25.76
C ALA A 334 9.44 16.87 26.43
N GLU A 335 8.45 16.23 25.80
CA GLU A 335 7.05 16.26 26.24
C GLU A 335 6.55 14.87 26.63
N ALA A 336 5.66 14.82 27.61
CA ALA A 336 5.05 13.56 28.07
C ALA A 336 3.72 13.85 28.74
N HIS A 337 2.67 13.15 28.33
CA HIS A 337 1.37 13.23 28.98
C HIS A 337 0.61 11.90 28.84
N CYS A 338 -0.22 11.62 29.84
CA CYS A 338 -1.13 10.48 29.78
C CYS A 338 -2.31 10.83 28.86
N THR A 339 -2.66 9.94 27.94
CA THR A 339 -3.77 10.10 27.00
C THR A 339 -5.01 9.30 27.41
N GLY A 340 -4.87 8.33 28.31
CA GLY A 340 -6.00 7.60 28.89
C GLY A 340 -5.62 6.26 29.49
N GLU A 341 -6.64 5.47 29.81
CA GLU A 341 -6.52 4.07 30.24
C GLU A 341 -7.05 3.15 29.13
N GLU A 342 -6.34 2.05 28.90
CA GLU A 342 -6.74 0.97 28.02
C GLU A 342 -6.99 -0.29 28.86
N ARG A 343 -8.08 -1.01 28.60
CA ARG A 343 -8.42 -2.25 29.29
C ARG A 343 -8.32 -3.43 28.35
N LEU A 344 -7.41 -4.35 28.66
CA LEU A 344 -7.16 -5.59 27.91
C LEU A 344 -7.51 -6.78 28.80
N GLY A 345 -8.77 -7.23 28.73
CA GLY A 345 -9.32 -8.20 29.65
C GLY A 345 -9.24 -7.72 31.11
N ASP A 346 -8.49 -8.45 31.93
CA ASP A 346 -8.27 -8.12 33.35
C ASP A 346 -7.10 -7.13 33.57
N ALA A 347 -6.32 -6.82 32.54
CA ALA A 347 -5.24 -5.85 32.60
C ALA A 347 -5.73 -4.43 32.31
N VAL A 348 -5.16 -3.46 33.02
CA VAL A 348 -5.39 -2.04 32.78
C VAL A 348 -4.04 -1.37 32.56
N LEU A 349 -3.92 -0.65 31.45
CA LEU A 349 -2.71 0.03 31.02
C LEU A 349 -2.96 1.54 30.96
N TYR A 350 -1.99 2.33 31.37
CA TYR A 350 -1.96 3.75 31.05
C TYR A 350 -1.33 3.96 29.68
N ARG A 351 -2.03 4.69 28.81
CA ARG A 351 -1.51 5.17 27.53
C ARG A 351 -0.81 6.50 27.78
N VAL A 352 0.47 6.57 27.44
CA VAL A 352 1.31 7.75 27.60
C VAL A 352 1.87 8.11 26.24
N SER A 353 1.68 9.36 25.84
CA SER A 353 2.29 9.92 24.64
C SER A 353 3.53 10.71 25.02
N LEU A 354 4.67 10.38 24.42
CA LEU A 354 5.93 11.09 24.60
C LEU A 354 6.37 11.72 23.27
N SER A 355 7.16 12.79 23.35
CA SER A 355 7.79 13.40 22.17
C SER A 355 9.19 13.90 22.51
N ASP A 356 10.15 13.72 21.61
CA ASP A 356 11.47 14.36 21.66
C ASP A 356 11.52 15.68 20.87
N GLY A 357 10.38 16.10 20.29
CA GLY A 357 10.25 17.28 19.42
C GLY A 357 10.25 16.95 17.93
N GLU A 358 10.77 15.79 17.53
CA GLU A 358 10.76 15.30 16.14
C GLU A 358 9.97 14.00 15.99
N THR A 359 10.10 13.10 16.97
CA THR A 359 9.53 11.77 17.00
C THR A 359 8.46 11.68 18.08
N GLN A 360 7.29 11.16 17.70
CA GLN A 360 6.25 10.79 18.65
C GLN A 360 6.44 9.34 19.11
N PHE A 361 6.21 9.09 20.40
CA PHE A 361 6.23 7.76 20.97
C PHE A 361 4.90 7.47 21.65
N ASP A 362 4.30 6.34 21.31
CA ASP A 362 3.16 5.78 22.00
C ASP A 362 3.66 4.73 22.99
N VAL A 363 3.32 4.87 24.27
CA VAL A 363 3.82 4.02 25.36
C VAL A 363 2.64 3.50 26.17
N SER A 364 2.66 2.22 26.51
CA SER A 364 1.71 1.62 27.46
C SER A 364 2.45 1.12 28.70
N VAL A 365 1.99 1.57 29.87
CA VAL A 365 2.53 1.20 31.19
C VAL A 365 1.46 0.47 31.99
N ALA A 366 1.78 -0.68 32.57
CA ALA A 366 0.83 -1.43 33.38
C ALA A 366 0.44 -0.66 34.66
N LYS A 367 -0.86 -0.52 34.91
CA LYS A 367 -1.38 0.21 36.09
C LYS A 367 -1.04 -0.48 37.42
N LYS A 368 -0.83 -1.79 37.43
CA LYS A 368 -0.63 -2.59 38.67
C LYS A 368 0.80 -2.60 39.19
N ASP A 369 1.80 -2.57 38.32
CA ASP A 369 3.21 -2.67 38.74
C ASP A 369 4.12 -1.63 38.08
N GLY A 370 3.61 -0.87 37.10
CA GLY A 370 4.36 0.17 36.41
C GLY A 370 5.31 -0.38 35.35
N SER A 371 5.19 -1.65 34.99
CA SER A 371 6.02 -2.27 33.96
C SER A 371 5.76 -1.65 32.59
N LEU A 372 6.82 -1.50 31.78
CA LEU A 372 6.69 -1.18 30.37
C LEU A 372 6.10 -2.38 29.63
N VAL A 373 4.93 -2.17 29.02
CA VAL A 373 4.19 -3.20 28.29
C VAL A 373 4.40 -3.05 26.80
N TYR A 374 4.26 -1.83 26.30
CA TYR A 374 4.39 -1.53 24.88
C TYR A 374 5.06 -0.18 24.69
N PHE A 375 5.85 -0.04 23.63
CA PHE A 375 6.04 1.27 23.02
C PHE A 375 6.28 1.18 21.52
N SER A 376 6.02 2.28 20.82
CA SER A 376 6.37 2.46 19.41
C SER A 376 6.77 3.91 19.16
N ALA A 377 7.91 4.09 18.49
CA ALA A 377 8.34 5.36 17.93
C ALA A 377 7.80 5.49 16.51
N GLN A 378 7.21 6.64 16.18
CA GLN A 378 6.74 6.93 14.84
C GLN A 378 7.89 7.33 13.90
N GLY A 379 7.69 7.13 12.60
CA GLY A 379 8.64 7.53 11.57
C GLY A 379 9.53 6.40 11.05
N ALA A 380 9.99 6.56 9.81
CA ALA A 380 10.76 5.54 9.10
C ALA A 380 12.21 5.47 9.58
N CYS A 381 12.79 4.28 9.41
CA CYS A 381 14.22 4.06 9.49
C CYS A 381 14.86 4.33 8.11
N GLY A 382 16.07 4.89 8.13
CA GLY A 382 16.86 5.14 6.94
C GLY A 382 17.56 3.88 6.43
N GLN A 383 18.61 4.06 5.63
CA GLN A 383 19.42 2.94 5.13
C GLN A 383 20.14 2.19 6.27
N GLN A 384 20.26 0.88 6.11
CA GLN A 384 20.89 -0.03 7.07
C GLN A 384 22.35 0.38 7.37
N GLU A 385 22.64 0.63 8.64
CA GLU A 385 23.99 0.83 9.18
C GLU A 385 24.41 -0.27 10.17
N PHE A 386 23.42 -0.94 10.77
CA PHE A 386 23.57 -2.02 11.74
C PHE A 386 22.99 -3.32 11.17
N ASP A 387 23.74 -4.42 11.30
CA ASP A 387 23.26 -5.75 10.91
C ASP A 387 22.34 -6.36 11.97
N LEU A 388 21.64 -7.44 11.62
CA LEU A 388 20.75 -8.17 12.54
C LEU A 388 21.40 -8.56 13.86
N ARG A 389 22.69 -8.94 13.87
CA ARG A 389 23.39 -9.36 15.09
C ARG A 389 23.64 -8.19 16.02
N ALA A 390 24.02 -7.04 15.48
CA ALA A 390 24.15 -5.81 16.24
C ALA A 390 22.79 -5.38 16.80
N CYS A 391 21.73 -5.45 16.00
CA CYS A 391 20.37 -5.17 16.43
C CYS A 391 19.90 -6.11 17.56
N GLU A 392 20.25 -7.40 17.49
CA GLU A 392 19.96 -8.37 18.55
C GLU A 392 20.63 -7.99 19.89
N HIS A 393 21.90 -7.59 19.86
CA HIS A 393 22.58 -7.12 21.07
C HIS A 393 21.94 -5.85 21.65
N ILE A 394 21.58 -4.88 20.78
CA ILE A 394 20.89 -3.65 21.19
C ILE A 394 19.54 -3.97 21.85
N ALA A 395 18.79 -4.92 21.29
CA ALA A 395 17.52 -5.36 21.85
C ALA A 395 17.69 -6.05 23.21
N LEU A 396 18.68 -6.93 23.36
CA LEU A 396 18.97 -7.62 24.62
C LEU A 396 19.37 -6.64 25.73
N ASP A 397 20.20 -5.65 25.42
CA ASP A 397 20.60 -4.61 26.38
C ASP A 397 19.38 -3.78 26.82
N PHE A 398 18.51 -3.40 25.88
CA PHE A 398 17.27 -2.70 26.20
C PHE A 398 16.32 -3.53 27.07
N LEU A 399 16.13 -4.82 26.74
CA LEU A 399 15.27 -5.71 27.53
C LEU A 399 15.75 -5.82 28.97
N LYS A 400 17.07 -5.93 29.16
CA LYS A 400 17.69 -5.95 30.48
C LYS A 400 17.42 -4.65 31.26
N ASP A 401 17.54 -3.50 30.62
CA ASP A 401 17.28 -2.18 31.23
C ASP A 401 15.81 -2.02 31.68
N VAL A 402 14.86 -2.68 31.00
CA VAL A 402 13.43 -2.68 31.38
C VAL A 402 13.04 -3.86 32.29
N GLY A 403 14.03 -4.55 32.87
CA GLY A 403 13.87 -5.60 33.86
C GLY A 403 13.42 -6.95 33.29
N ILE A 404 13.75 -7.22 32.03
CA ILE A 404 13.53 -8.51 31.38
C ILE A 404 14.90 -9.15 31.14
N GLU A 405 15.18 -10.24 31.87
CA GLU A 405 16.44 -10.96 31.81
C GLU A 405 16.21 -12.43 31.42
N THR A 406 17.27 -13.12 31.01
CA THR A 406 17.24 -14.57 30.71
C THR A 406 16.25 -14.94 29.59
N VAL A 407 16.36 -14.23 28.48
CA VAL A 407 15.58 -14.49 27.26
C VAL A 407 16.48 -14.97 26.12
N GLU A 408 15.93 -15.81 25.26
CA GLU A 408 16.54 -16.22 23.99
C GLU A 408 15.74 -15.66 22.83
N VAL A 409 16.42 -15.24 21.77
CA VAL A 409 15.77 -14.88 20.51
C VAL A 409 15.37 -16.15 19.77
N VAL A 410 14.11 -16.20 19.36
CA VAL A 410 13.50 -17.30 18.60
C VAL A 410 13.06 -16.87 17.20
N TRP A 411 13.20 -15.58 16.89
CA TRP A 411 12.73 -14.97 15.66
C TRP A 411 13.57 -13.77 15.26
N ARG A 412 13.91 -13.66 13.98
CA ARG A 412 14.62 -12.51 13.41
C ARG A 412 14.12 -12.23 12.00
N SER A 413 13.66 -11.02 11.75
CA SER A 413 13.29 -10.58 10.41
C SER A 413 13.67 -9.12 10.19
N GLU A 414 14.07 -8.76 8.97
CA GLU A 414 14.30 -7.37 8.56
C GLU A 414 13.15 -6.91 7.66
N TYR A 415 12.56 -5.76 7.99
CA TYR A 415 11.56 -5.13 7.14
C TYR A 415 11.67 -3.61 7.21
N GLY A 416 11.82 -2.95 6.06
CA GLY A 416 11.82 -1.50 5.96
C GLY A 416 12.94 -0.79 6.76
N GLY A 417 14.13 -1.39 6.83
CA GLY A 417 15.26 -0.86 7.61
C GLY A 417 15.08 -1.00 9.13
N THR A 418 14.22 -1.92 9.55
CA THR A 418 13.95 -2.25 10.95
C THR A 418 14.12 -3.75 11.15
N ALA A 419 14.94 -4.11 12.13
CA ALA A 419 15.08 -5.48 12.61
C ALA A 419 13.98 -5.77 13.62
N GLU A 420 13.14 -6.76 13.32
CA GLU A 420 12.13 -7.29 14.22
C GLU A 420 12.61 -8.60 14.84
N LEU A 421 12.61 -8.63 16.16
CA LEU A 421 13.21 -9.70 16.95
C LEU A 421 12.16 -10.18 17.95
N ALA A 422 11.98 -11.49 18.06
CA ALA A 422 11.15 -12.06 19.11
C ALA A 422 11.96 -12.88 20.09
N PHE A 423 11.69 -12.65 21.37
CA PHE A 423 12.37 -13.25 22.49
C PHE A 423 11.39 -14.04 23.34
N VAL A 424 11.87 -15.14 23.90
CA VAL A 424 11.13 -15.95 24.88
C VAL A 424 12.03 -16.20 26.09
N PRO A 425 11.48 -16.16 27.32
CA PRO A 425 12.19 -16.61 28.50
C PRO A 425 12.54 -18.09 28.42
N VAL A 426 13.63 -18.47 29.09
CA VAL A 426 14.06 -19.86 29.19
C VAL A 426 14.07 -20.32 30.64
N GLN A 427 13.33 -21.39 30.93
CA GLN A 427 13.31 -22.05 32.24
C GLN A 427 13.75 -23.51 32.08
N GLU A 428 14.83 -23.90 32.78
CA GLU A 428 15.33 -25.29 32.74
C GLU A 428 15.61 -25.83 31.33
N GLY A 429 15.98 -24.94 30.39
CA GLY A 429 16.20 -25.27 28.98
C GLY A 429 14.93 -25.35 28.13
N VAL A 430 13.76 -25.06 28.69
CA VAL A 430 12.47 -24.96 27.98
C VAL A 430 12.18 -23.52 27.60
N ARG A 431 11.90 -23.29 26.31
CA ARG A 431 11.52 -21.98 25.78
C ARG A 431 10.04 -21.68 26.03
N LEU A 432 9.74 -20.56 26.69
CA LEU A 432 8.39 -20.21 27.11
C LEU A 432 7.69 -19.32 26.07
N TYR A 433 7.14 -19.92 25.01
CA TYR A 433 6.47 -19.17 23.92
C TYR A 433 5.20 -18.44 24.37
N SER A 434 4.55 -18.88 25.46
CA SER A 434 3.46 -18.14 26.09
C SER A 434 3.90 -16.75 26.58
N ASP A 435 5.19 -16.52 26.78
CA ASP A 435 5.75 -15.30 27.39
C ASP A 435 6.49 -14.46 26.34
N LEU A 436 6.09 -14.57 25.08
CA LEU A 436 6.78 -13.96 23.95
C LEU A 436 6.84 -12.43 24.07
N ILE A 437 7.99 -11.88 23.67
CA ILE A 437 8.28 -10.44 23.62
C ILE A 437 8.74 -10.11 22.21
N ARG A 438 8.19 -9.06 21.59
CA ARG A 438 8.67 -8.53 20.31
C ARG A 438 9.42 -7.23 20.54
N VAL A 439 10.54 -7.04 19.85
CA VAL A 439 11.36 -5.83 19.89
C VAL A 439 11.70 -5.43 18.46
N ARG A 440 11.54 -4.15 18.15
CA ARG A 440 11.91 -3.55 16.85
C ARG A 440 13.09 -2.62 17.03
N VAL A 441 14.14 -2.80 16.22
CA VAL A 441 15.37 -2.02 16.27
C VAL A 441 15.59 -1.35 14.92
N CYS A 442 15.80 -0.03 14.96
CA CYS A 442 16.05 0.74 13.75
C CYS A 442 17.48 0.50 13.26
N GLU A 443 17.63 -0.15 12.11
CA GLU A 443 18.94 -0.57 11.57
C GLU A 443 19.80 0.62 11.12
N SER A 444 19.21 1.78 10.85
CA SER A 444 19.96 3.00 10.52
C SER A 444 20.44 3.77 11.75
N ARG A 445 19.77 3.63 12.89
CA ARG A 445 20.04 4.42 14.11
C ARG A 445 20.64 3.61 15.24
N GLY A 446 20.60 2.27 15.16
CA GLY A 446 21.10 1.38 16.20
C GLY A 446 20.36 1.55 17.54
N ARG A 447 19.04 1.76 17.51
CA ARG A 447 18.22 1.97 18.71
C ARG A 447 16.91 1.23 18.63
N VAL A 448 16.38 0.82 19.78
CA VAL A 448 15.04 0.22 19.86
C VAL A 448 13.99 1.27 19.52
N VAL A 449 13.10 0.96 18.58
CA VAL A 449 12.00 1.83 18.13
C VAL A 449 10.63 1.23 18.45
N GLY A 450 10.57 0.00 18.96
CA GLY A 450 9.35 -0.50 19.56
C GLY A 450 9.56 -1.76 20.38
N MET A 451 8.61 -2.03 21.26
CA MET A 451 8.52 -3.26 22.03
C MET A 451 7.05 -3.61 22.25
N ASP A 452 6.73 -4.90 22.18
CA ASP A 452 5.49 -5.47 22.69
C ASP A 452 5.84 -6.63 23.63
N ALA A 453 5.65 -6.40 24.93
CA ALA A 453 5.87 -7.36 25.99
C ALA A 453 4.56 -7.77 26.68
N LEU A 454 3.40 -7.54 26.06
CA LEU A 454 2.11 -7.79 26.71
C LEU A 454 1.97 -9.24 27.19
N MET A 455 2.29 -10.22 26.34
CA MET A 455 2.23 -11.64 26.71
C MET A 455 3.16 -11.95 27.90
N TYR A 456 4.41 -11.51 27.85
CA TYR A 456 5.33 -11.65 28.97
C TYR A 456 4.76 -11.06 30.27
N ARG A 457 4.21 -9.84 30.23
CA ARG A 457 3.68 -9.20 31.44
C ARG A 457 2.44 -9.91 31.99
N LEU A 458 1.58 -10.44 31.13
CA LEU A 458 0.38 -11.16 31.53
C LEU A 458 0.69 -12.57 32.06
N ASN A 459 1.69 -13.24 31.49
CA ASN A 459 1.89 -14.67 31.65
C ASN A 459 3.10 -15.01 32.51
N HIS A 460 4.17 -14.21 32.52
CA HIS A 460 5.45 -14.64 33.08
C HIS A 460 5.40 -14.92 34.59
N HIS A 461 5.91 -16.10 34.96
CA HIS A 461 6.02 -16.65 36.32
C HIS A 461 6.92 -17.91 36.29
N GLU A 462 7.24 -18.50 37.43
CA GLU A 462 7.92 -19.80 37.44
C GLU A 462 6.89 -20.91 37.12
N ARG A 463 7.15 -21.73 36.09
CA ARG A 463 6.26 -22.85 35.70
C ARG A 463 6.65 -24.14 36.41
N THR A 464 5.67 -25.00 36.66
CA THR A 464 5.95 -26.40 36.97
C THR A 464 5.95 -27.19 35.66
N LEU A 465 7.14 -27.45 35.14
CA LEU A 465 7.31 -28.14 33.86
C LEU A 465 7.09 -29.65 34.06
N GLY A 466 6.26 -30.25 33.19
CA GLY A 466 6.05 -31.70 33.16
C GLY A 466 7.30 -32.45 32.72
N THR A 467 7.31 -33.79 32.89
CA THR A 467 8.38 -34.63 32.36
C THR A 467 8.03 -35.06 30.93
N PRO A 468 8.79 -34.64 29.90
CA PRO A 468 8.53 -35.06 28.53
C PRO A 468 8.89 -36.53 28.34
N ARG A 469 8.30 -37.17 27.33
CA ARG A 469 8.83 -38.44 26.79
C ARG A 469 10.13 -38.17 26.04
N GLU A 470 10.83 -39.25 25.69
CA GLU A 470 12.05 -39.16 24.90
C GLU A 470 11.74 -38.52 23.54
N GLU A 471 12.55 -37.53 23.14
CA GLU A 471 12.42 -36.81 21.87
C GLU A 471 12.28 -37.77 20.68
N ALA A 472 13.09 -38.83 20.65
CA ALA A 472 13.07 -39.83 19.58
C ALA A 472 11.71 -40.54 19.43
N GLN A 473 10.97 -40.74 20.54
CA GLN A 473 9.63 -41.33 20.50
C GLN A 473 8.59 -40.34 19.98
N ILE A 474 8.72 -39.06 20.34
CA ILE A 474 7.82 -38.01 19.85
C ILE A 474 8.07 -37.73 18.35
N ALA A 475 9.32 -37.79 17.91
CA ALA A 475 9.69 -37.61 16.51
C ALA A 475 9.06 -38.67 15.57
N GLU A 476 8.67 -39.85 16.08
CA GLU A 476 7.98 -40.88 15.27
C GLU A 476 6.58 -40.43 14.80
N TYR A 477 5.98 -39.43 15.45
CA TYR A 477 4.67 -38.89 15.07
C TYR A 477 4.77 -37.84 13.95
N LEU A 478 5.98 -37.32 13.67
CA LEU A 478 6.19 -36.40 12.56
C LEU A 478 5.92 -37.09 11.23
N SER A 479 5.46 -36.30 10.25
CA SER A 479 5.33 -36.78 8.88
C SER A 479 6.65 -37.38 8.39
N PRO A 480 6.65 -38.59 7.79
CA PRO A 480 7.86 -39.25 7.30
C PRO A 480 8.50 -38.51 6.11
N ARG A 481 7.86 -37.45 5.63
CA ARG A 481 8.41 -36.55 4.60
C ARG A 481 9.35 -35.49 5.19
N LEU A 482 9.18 -35.14 6.47
CA LEU A 482 9.99 -34.14 7.15
C LEU A 482 11.33 -34.76 7.59
N LYS A 483 12.42 -34.03 7.34
CA LYS A 483 13.75 -34.37 7.83
C LYS A 483 14.10 -33.47 8.99
N VAL A 484 14.06 -34.02 10.20
CA VAL A 484 14.46 -33.32 11.42
C VAL A 484 15.93 -32.90 11.34
N GLN A 485 16.19 -31.63 11.61
CA GLN A 485 17.52 -31.02 11.73
C GLN A 485 17.91 -30.86 13.19
N SER A 486 16.99 -30.33 13.99
CA SER A 486 17.19 -30.09 15.42
C SER A 486 15.85 -30.16 16.14
N ALA A 487 15.89 -30.26 17.47
CA ALA A 487 14.72 -30.17 18.33
C ALA A 487 15.08 -29.47 19.64
N HIS A 488 14.09 -28.84 20.25
CA HIS A 488 14.20 -28.27 21.59
C HIS A 488 12.85 -28.31 22.30
N LEU A 489 12.86 -28.24 23.63
CA LEU A 489 11.62 -28.17 24.41
C LEU A 489 11.06 -26.75 24.41
N ALA A 490 9.75 -26.66 24.26
CA ALA A 490 8.99 -25.43 24.27
C ALA A 490 7.73 -25.60 25.13
N LEU A 491 7.36 -24.58 25.88
CA LEU A 491 6.05 -24.46 26.49
C LEU A 491 5.24 -23.50 25.63
N VAL A 492 4.19 -24.01 24.99
CA VAL A 492 3.41 -23.28 24.00
C VAL A 492 1.96 -23.06 24.47
N PRO A 493 1.33 -21.96 24.08
CA PRO A 493 -0.07 -21.72 24.39
C PRO A 493 -0.97 -22.67 23.58
N SER A 494 -1.99 -23.22 24.23
CA SER A 494 -3.07 -24.00 23.62
C SER A 494 -4.40 -23.44 24.14
N GLY A 495 -4.91 -22.41 23.46
CA GLY A 495 -6.01 -21.60 23.98
C GLY A 495 -5.60 -20.86 25.25
N ARG A 496 -6.30 -21.14 26.38
CA ARG A 496 -5.97 -20.57 27.71
C ARG A 496 -5.07 -21.47 28.55
N GLU A 497 -4.68 -22.63 28.03
CA GLU A 497 -3.79 -23.57 28.69
C GLU A 497 -2.40 -23.54 28.06
N GLU A 498 -1.45 -24.21 28.68
CA GLU A 498 -0.09 -24.38 28.17
C GLU A 498 0.19 -25.86 27.97
N ARG A 499 0.92 -26.20 26.91
CA ARG A 499 1.34 -27.57 26.60
C ARG A 499 2.85 -27.62 26.45
N LEU A 500 3.47 -28.60 27.11
CA LEU A 500 4.88 -28.88 26.91
C LEU A 500 5.03 -29.62 25.58
N ALA A 501 5.92 -29.13 24.72
CA ALA A 501 6.09 -29.59 23.36
C ALA A 501 7.57 -29.73 23.00
N TYR A 502 7.86 -30.58 22.04
CA TYR A 502 9.09 -30.50 21.27
C TYR A 502 8.84 -29.66 20.02
N ALA A 503 9.68 -28.64 19.83
CA ALA A 503 9.76 -27.84 18.63
C ALA A 503 10.86 -28.41 17.74
N PHE A 504 10.47 -29.06 16.65
CA PHE A 504 11.35 -29.70 15.68
C PHE A 504 11.59 -28.78 14.48
N GLU A 505 12.84 -28.41 14.26
CA GLU A 505 13.28 -27.77 13.02
C GLU A 505 13.44 -28.86 11.95
N CYS A 506 12.70 -28.76 10.86
CA CYS A 506 12.58 -29.79 9.85
C CYS A 506 12.79 -29.23 8.45
N THR A 507 13.13 -30.10 7.49
CA THR A 507 13.15 -29.74 6.06
C THR A 507 12.32 -30.70 5.23
N PHE A 508 11.69 -30.17 4.17
CA PHE A 508 11.10 -30.97 3.10
C PHE A 508 11.40 -30.32 1.74
N GLY A 509 12.29 -30.94 0.97
CA GLY A 509 12.82 -30.31 -0.24
C GLY A 509 13.77 -29.16 0.12
N GLU A 510 13.48 -27.97 -0.40
CA GLU A 510 14.20 -26.71 -0.11
C GLU A 510 13.49 -25.86 0.95
N GLU A 511 12.36 -26.33 1.47
CA GLU A 511 11.56 -25.64 2.48
C GLU A 511 11.94 -26.09 3.89
N GLU A 512 12.04 -25.13 4.80
CA GLU A 512 12.27 -25.35 6.23
C GLU A 512 10.96 -25.21 7.00
N TYR A 513 10.82 -25.94 8.10
CA TYR A 513 9.59 -26.02 8.89
C TYR A 513 9.94 -26.03 10.38
N LEU A 514 9.05 -25.49 11.21
CA LEU A 514 9.09 -25.60 12.66
C LEU A 514 7.81 -26.27 13.14
N ALA A 515 7.93 -27.53 13.58
CA ALA A 515 6.80 -28.36 14.01
C ALA A 515 6.79 -28.48 15.54
N PHE A 516 5.67 -28.16 16.18
CA PHE A 516 5.47 -28.29 17.63
C PHE A 516 4.60 -29.51 17.90
N LEU A 517 5.19 -30.53 18.53
CA LEU A 517 4.47 -31.75 18.94
C LEU A 517 4.42 -31.82 20.45
N ASP A 518 3.26 -32.16 21.00
CA ASP A 518 3.08 -32.40 22.43
C ASP A 518 4.11 -33.42 22.94
N ALA A 519 4.82 -33.05 24.01
CA ALA A 519 5.96 -33.82 24.51
C ALA A 519 5.56 -35.09 25.27
N GLU A 520 4.26 -35.31 25.52
CA GLU A 520 3.75 -36.55 26.11
C GLU A 520 2.99 -37.41 25.09
N SER A 521 2.10 -36.82 24.30
CA SER A 521 1.18 -37.56 23.41
C SER A 521 1.70 -37.71 21.98
N GLY A 522 2.58 -36.82 21.51
CA GLY A 522 2.98 -36.71 20.11
C GLY A 522 1.96 -36.03 19.20
N GLU A 523 0.90 -35.46 19.76
CA GLU A 523 -0.08 -34.65 19.03
C GLU A 523 0.60 -33.42 18.41
N GLU A 524 0.43 -33.20 17.10
CA GLU A 524 0.89 -31.98 16.44
C GLU A 524 0.05 -30.78 16.91
N LEU A 525 0.69 -29.86 17.64
CA LEU A 525 0.05 -28.66 18.19
C LEU A 525 0.08 -27.50 17.19
N ALA A 526 1.16 -27.39 16.44
CA ALA A 526 1.31 -26.39 15.39
C ALA A 526 2.42 -26.79 14.40
N LEU A 527 2.31 -26.30 13.16
CA LEU A 527 3.33 -26.45 12.14
C LEU A 527 3.47 -25.11 11.41
N PHE A 528 4.68 -24.58 11.39
CA PHE A 528 5.01 -23.33 10.69
C PHE A 528 6.02 -23.62 9.58
N LEU A 529 5.95 -22.90 8.46
CA LEU A 529 6.98 -22.95 7.42
C LEU A 529 7.96 -21.80 7.61
N ILE A 530 9.26 -22.04 7.56
CA ILE A 530 10.31 -21.02 7.52
C ILE A 530 10.61 -20.68 6.04
N ALA A 531 10.32 -19.46 5.64
CA ALA A 531 10.69 -18.87 4.37
C ALA A 531 11.92 -17.97 4.50
N HIS A 532 12.95 -18.24 3.70
CA HIS A 532 14.14 -17.40 3.63
C HIS A 532 13.95 -16.28 2.61
N GLY A 533 14.23 -15.03 2.99
CA GLY A 533 14.26 -13.88 2.07
C GLY A 533 15.58 -13.12 2.15
N GLU A 534 15.80 -12.16 1.26
CA GLU A 534 17.04 -11.33 1.23
C GLU A 534 17.26 -10.51 2.53
N GLY A 535 16.28 -10.47 3.45
CA GLY A 535 16.33 -9.79 4.76
C GLY A 535 16.11 -10.70 5.99
N GLY A 536 16.46 -11.99 5.93
CA GLY A 536 16.43 -12.90 7.10
C GLY A 536 15.42 -14.06 7.03
N ASP A 537 15.29 -14.78 8.15
CA ASP A 537 14.44 -15.97 8.28
C ASP A 537 12.98 -15.53 8.56
N PHE A 538 12.06 -15.77 7.62
CA PHE A 538 10.62 -15.48 7.76
C PHE A 538 9.84 -16.76 8.08
N LEU A 539 8.73 -16.69 8.81
CA LEU A 539 7.76 -17.79 8.90
C LEU A 539 6.63 -17.42 7.95
N ARG A 540 6.09 -18.40 7.25
CA ARG A 540 5.13 -18.29 6.16
C ARG A 540 3.97 -19.25 6.30
#